data_AF-A0A357EYX2-F1
#
_entry.id   AF-A0A357EYX2-F1
#
_cell.length_a   1.000
_cell.length_b   1.000
_cell.length_c   1.000
_cell.angle_alpha   90.00
_cell.angle_beta   90.00
_cell.angle_gamma   90.00
#
_symmetry.space_group_name_H-M   'P 1'
#
loop_
_entity.id
_entity.type
_entity.pdbx_description
1 polymer ?
#
loop_
_entity_poly.entity_id
_entity_poly.type
_entity_poly.pdbx_seq_one_letter_code
_entity_poly.pdbx_strand_id
1 'polypeptide(L)' 'QNAVAEAIEATGASTMKEMGLVMKSALANLAGKTADGKAVSDAVKARLGSS' A
#
# COMPACT_ATOMS: atom_id res chain seq x y z
N GLN A 1 0.66 -13.48 1.17
CA GLN A 1 0.78 -12.20 1.88
C GLN A 1 1.03 -11.12 0.83
N ASN A 2 0.32 -10.00 0.89
CA ASN A 2 0.26 -9.00 -0.18
C ASN A 2 1.12 -7.80 0.23
N ALA A 3 1.96 -7.25 -0.66
CA ALA A 3 2.84 -6.12 -0.37
C ALA A 3 2.10 -4.91 0.23
N VAL A 4 0.83 -4.71 -0.11
CA VAL A 4 -0.03 -3.67 0.48
C VAL A 4 -0.39 -3.96 1.94
N ALA A 5 -0.62 -5.22 2.31
CA ALA A 5 -0.90 -5.60 3.70
C ALA A 5 0.31 -5.35 4.58
N GLU A 6 1.47 -5.83 4.15
CA GLU A 6 2.74 -5.63 4.85
C GLU A 6 3.10 -4.14 4.96
N ALA A 7 2.82 -3.36 3.91
CA ALA A 7 3.01 -1.91 3.95
C ALA A 7 2.06 -1.22 4.94
N ILE A 8 0.79 -1.62 5.03
CA ILE A 8 -0.15 -1.05 6.01
C ILE A 8 0.29 -1.39 7.43
N GLU A 9 0.66 -2.64 7.69
CA GLU A 9 1.16 -3.09 9.00
C GLU A 9 2.47 -2.37 9.38
N ALA A 10 3.43 -2.27 8.46
CA ALA A 10 4.71 -1.60 8.71
C ALA A 10 4.58 -0.09 8.95
N THR A 11 3.55 0.54 8.38
CA THR A 11 3.32 1.98 8.51
C THR A 11 2.34 2.34 9.62
N GLY A 12 1.60 1.36 10.15
CA GLY A 12 0.52 1.60 11.12
C GLY A 12 -0.67 2.36 10.53
N ALA A 13 -0.79 2.41 9.20
CA ALA A 13 -1.81 3.20 8.53
C ALA A 13 -3.21 2.66 8.82
N SER A 14 -4.12 3.57 9.16
CA SER A 14 -5.52 3.27 9.46
C SER A 14 -6.49 4.08 8.60
N THR A 15 -6.01 5.10 7.89
CA THR A 15 -6.86 6.00 7.11
C THR A 15 -6.28 6.32 5.73
N MET A 16 -7.15 6.75 4.81
CA MET A 16 -6.74 7.21 3.48
C MET A 16 -5.76 8.40 3.49
N LYS A 17 -5.66 9.16 4.59
CA LYS A 17 -4.69 10.26 4.73
C LYS A 17 -3.25 9.76 4.69
N GLU A 18 -3.04 8.49 5.07
CA GLU A 18 -1.73 7.85 5.15
C GLU A 18 -1.39 7.09 3.86
N MET A 19 -2.25 7.15 2.84
CA MET A 19 -2.08 6.44 1.57
C MET A 19 -0.70 6.67 0.93
N GLY A 20 -0.18 7.90 0.97
CA GLY A 20 1.15 8.22 0.42
C GLY A 20 2.29 7.43 1.10
N LEU A 21 2.20 7.24 2.43
CA LEU A 21 3.17 6.48 3.21
C LEU A 21 3.09 4.99 2.87
N VAL A 22 1.88 4.45 2.80
CA VAL A 22 1.64 3.05 2.42
C VAL A 22 2.11 2.77 0.99
N MET A 23 1.81 3.66 0.04
CA MET A 23 2.26 3.52 -1.36
C MET A 23 3.78 3.46 -1.44
N LYS A 24 4.48 4.35 -0.72
CA LYS A 24 5.95 4.37 -0.68
C LYS A 24 6.51 3.06 -0.11
N SER A 25 5.95 2.57 1.00
CA SER A 25 6.38 1.31 1.62
C SER A 25 6.09 0.10 0.73
N ALA A 26 4.90 0.04 0.10
CA ALA A 26 4.51 -1.05 -0.79
C ALA A 26 5.38 -1.09 -2.06
N LEU A 27 5.68 0.07 -2.66
CA LEU A 27 6.56 0.15 -3.83
C LEU A 27 8.01 -0.20 -3.48
N ALA A 28 8.50 0.17 -2.29
CA ALA A 28 9.80 -0.25 -1.80
C ALA A 28 9.88 -1.78 -1.64
N ASN A 29 8.83 -2.42 -1.09
CA ASN A 29 8.75 -3.87 -0.97
C ASN A 29 8.64 -4.59 -2.32
N LEU A 30 8.18 -3.88 -3.37
CA LEU A 30 8.07 -4.40 -4.73
C LEU A 30 9.26 -4.00 -5.62
N ALA A 31 10.26 -3.28 -5.10
CA ALA A 31 11.43 -2.88 -5.86
C ALA A 31 12.13 -4.12 -6.47
N GLY A 32 12.43 -4.06 -7.77
CA GLY A 32 12.98 -5.20 -8.54
C GLY A 32 11.93 -6.14 -9.15
N LYS A 33 10.63 -5.89 -8.91
CA LYS A 33 9.51 -6.52 -9.63
C LYS A 33 8.81 -5.45 -10.49
N THR A 34 8.17 -5.85 -11.58
CA THR A 34 7.27 -4.98 -12.35
C THR A 34 6.04 -4.64 -11.51
N ALA A 35 6.21 -3.68 -10.60
CA ALA A 35 5.14 -3.19 -9.74
C ALA A 35 4.19 -2.34 -10.57
N ASP A 36 2.99 -2.87 -10.84
CA ASP A 36 1.90 -2.06 -11.40
C ASP A 36 1.42 -1.09 -10.31
N GLY A 37 1.89 0.16 -10.38
CA GLY A 37 1.53 1.21 -9.42
C GLY A 37 0.03 1.45 -9.33
N LYS A 38 -0.74 1.19 -10.40
CA LYS A 38 -2.20 1.30 -10.37
C LYS A 38 -2.82 0.19 -9.52
N ALA A 39 -2.38 -1.05 -9.72
CA ALA A 39 -2.85 -2.20 -8.94
C ALA A 39 -2.58 -2.01 -7.43
N VAL A 40 -1.38 -1.51 -7.09
CA VAL A 40 -1.04 -1.19 -5.70
C VAL A 40 -1.94 -0.07 -5.15
N SER A 41 -2.18 0.98 -5.95
CA SER A 41 -3.02 2.12 -5.54
C SER A 41 -4.47 1.70 -5.27
N ASP A 42 -5.04 0.87 -6.14
CA ASP A 42 -6.42 0.38 -6.00
C ASP A 42 -6.55 -0.57 -4.79
N ALA A 43 -5.55 -1.41 -4.53
CA ALA A 43 -5.52 -2.28 -3.35
C ALA A 43 -5.38 -1.48 -2.04
N VAL A 44 -4.62 -0.39 -2.02
CA VAL A 44 -4.53 0.51 -0.85
C VAL A 44 -5.86 1.21 -0.60
N LYS A 45 -6.49 1.78 -1.63
CA LYS A 45 -7.81 2.41 -1.53
C LYS A 45 -8.87 1.45 -1.00
N ALA A 46 -8.92 0.22 -1.51
CA ALA A 46 -9.89 -0.78 -1.08
C ALA A 46 -9.76 -1.16 0.40
N ARG A 47 -8.57 -1.00 1.00
CA ARG A 47 -8.33 -1.32 2.40
C ARG A 47 -8.54 -0.14 3.34
N LEU A 48 -7.98 1.01 3.00
CA LEU A 48 -8.03 2.21 3.85
C LEU A 48 -9.28 3.07 3.61
N GLY A 49 -9.91 2.97 2.44
CA GLY A 49 -11.11 3.74 2.08
C GLY A 49 -12.42 3.07 2.49
N SER A 50 -12.36 1.84 3.00
CA SER A 50 -13.51 1.13 3.57
C SER A 50 -13.54 1.15 5.10
N SER A 51 -12.63 1.91 5.73
CA SER A 51 -12.58 2.14 7.19
C SER A 51 -13.10 3.53 7.55
#